data_AF-A0A2E4CAM3-F1
#
_entry.id   AF-A0A2E4CAM3-F1
#
_cell.length_a   1.000
_cell.length_b   1.000
_cell.length_c   1.000
_cell.angle_alpha   90.00
_cell.angle_beta   90.00
_cell.angle_gamma   90.00
#
_symmetry.space_group_name_H-M   'P 1'
#
loop_
_entity.id
_entity.type
_entity.pdbx_description
1 polymer ?
#
loop_
_entity_poly.entity_id
_entity_poly.type
_entity_poly.pdbx_seq_one_letter_code
_entity_poly.pdbx_strand_id
1 'polypeptide(L)'
;MVIGQALPYGVGDVVRLAATMDESRKHLIGKTGTVVAVQPGNRFVMAAVTFEDSERRWTMVYEVDELELVERYGHGVKFLGRKK
;
A
#
# COMPACT_ATOMS: atom_id res chain seq x y z
N MET A 1 14.05 12.95 -19.88
CA MET A 1 12.74 12.39 -19.48
C MET A 1 13.01 11.13 -18.68
N VAL A 2 13.01 11.22 -17.35
CA VAL A 2 13.17 10.04 -16.49
C VAL A 2 11.77 9.45 -16.33
N ILE A 3 11.50 8.35 -17.02
CA ILE A 3 10.33 7.52 -16.73
C ILE A 3 10.68 6.87 -15.40
N GLY A 4 10.17 7.45 -14.31
CA GLY A 4 10.44 6.99 -12.96
C GLY A 4 10.25 5.48 -12.88
N GLN A 5 11.22 4.78 -12.30
CA GLN A 5 11.13 3.35 -12.03
C GLN A 5 9.75 3.06 -11.44
N ALA A 6 9.00 2.21 -12.13
CA ALA A 6 7.67 1.82 -11.69
C ALA A 6 7.75 1.36 -10.24
N LEU A 7 6.86 1.89 -9.41
CA LEU A 7 6.65 1.37 -8.07
C LEU A 7 6.45 -0.14 -8.13
N PRO A 8 7.04 -0.91 -7.21
CA PRO A 8 6.77 -2.35 -7.15
C PRO A 8 5.29 -2.67 -6.83
N TYR A 9 4.53 -1.70 -6.31
CA TYR A 9 3.12 -1.84 -5.96
C TYR A 9 2.25 -0.73 -6.59
N GLY A 10 1.13 -1.12 -7.17
CA GLY A 10 0.09 -0.26 -7.71
C GLY A 10 -1.16 -0.23 -6.82
N VAL A 11 -2.05 0.72 -7.08
CA VAL A 11 -3.37 0.74 -6.45
C VAL A 11 -4.16 -0.50 -6.87
N GLY A 12 -4.76 -1.19 -5.90
CA GLY A 12 -5.47 -2.46 -6.07
C GLY A 12 -4.60 -3.70 -5.82
N ASP A 13 -3.29 -3.54 -5.64
CA ASP A 13 -2.41 -4.64 -5.26
C ASP A 13 -2.71 -5.08 -3.82
N VAL A 14 -2.66 -6.39 -3.63
CA VAL A 14 -2.74 -7.04 -2.32
C VAL A 14 -1.31 -7.28 -1.85
N VAL A 15 -0.98 -6.71 -0.69
CA VAL A 15 0.35 -6.75 -0.10
C VAL A 15 0.29 -7.31 1.30
N ARG A 16 1.39 -7.88 1.76
CA ARG A 16 1.58 -8.33 3.15
C ARG A 16 2.72 -7.55 3.79
N LEU A 17 2.52 -7.07 5.02
CA LEU A 17 3.60 -6.43 5.77
C LEU A 17 4.54 -7.50 6.31
N ALA A 18 5.74 -7.63 5.76
CA ALA A 18 6.72 -8.63 6.16
C ALA A 18 7.54 -8.16 7.38
N ALA A 19 7.94 -6.89 7.39
CA ALA A 19 8.68 -6.29 8.48
C ALA A 19 8.41 -4.78 8.56
N THR A 20 8.65 -4.20 9.73
CA THR A 20 8.64 -2.74 9.92
C THR A 20 9.57 -2.35 11.07
N MET A 21 10.23 -1.20 10.95
CA MET A 21 10.96 -0.58 12.05
C MET A 21 10.07 0.32 12.93
N ASP A 22 8.80 0.52 12.56
CA ASP A 22 7.86 1.32 13.34
C ASP A 22 7.10 0.46 14.35
N GLU A 23 7.37 0.69 15.63
CA GLU A 23 6.75 -0.01 16.75
C GLU A 23 5.22 0.04 16.72
N SER A 24 4.63 1.16 16.25
CA SER A 24 3.18 1.31 16.18
C SER A 24 2.51 0.37 15.18
N ARG A 25 3.28 -0.18 14.23
CA ARG A 25 2.80 -1.05 13.14
C ARG A 25 3.22 -2.51 13.29
N LYS A 26 3.99 -2.88 14.31
CA LYS A 26 4.41 -4.27 14.56
C LYS A 26 3.25 -5.25 14.65
N HIS A 27 2.11 -4.82 15.19
CA HIS A 27 0.89 -5.64 15.27
C HIS A 27 0.28 -6.00 13.90
N LEU A 28 0.70 -5.33 12.81
CA LEU A 28 0.28 -5.59 11.44
C LEU A 28 1.24 -6.52 10.69
N ILE A 29 2.36 -6.94 11.28
CA ILE A 29 3.30 -7.87 10.63
C ILE A 29 2.59 -9.20 10.32
N GLY A 30 2.79 -9.70 9.10
CA GLY A 30 2.15 -10.89 8.55
C GLY A 30 0.73 -10.65 8.04
N LYS A 31 0.12 -9.48 8.30
CA LYS A 31 -1.23 -9.16 7.85
C LYS A 31 -1.22 -8.72 6.39
N THR A 32 -2.29 -9.07 5.71
CA THR A 32 -2.54 -8.69 4.33
C THR A 32 -3.39 -7.42 4.29
N GLY A 33 -3.15 -6.59 3.29
CA GLY A 33 -3.92 -5.39 3.03
C GLY A 33 -3.90 -5.00 1.56
N THR A 34 -4.82 -4.11 1.18
CA THR A 34 -4.94 -3.61 -0.18
C THR A 34 -4.35 -2.21 -0.29
N VAL A 35 -3.51 -1.99 -1.30
CA VAL A 35 -3.01 -0.66 -1.64
C VAL A 35 -4.15 0.17 -2.23
N VAL A 36 -4.53 1.26 -1.54
CA VAL A 36 -5.66 2.12 -1.95
C VAL A 36 -5.21 3.45 -2.55
N ALA A 37 -3.98 3.88 -2.26
CA ALA A 37 -3.38 5.05 -2.88
C ALA A 37 -1.86 4.92 -2.88
N VAL A 38 -1.21 5.53 -3.87
CA VAL A 38 0.24 5.69 -3.91
C VAL A 38 0.57 7.14 -4.14
N GLN A 39 1.39 7.70 -3.26
CA GLN A 39 1.80 9.10 -3.29
C GLN A 39 3.31 9.20 -3.47
N PRO A 40 3.80 9.87 -4.53
CA PRO A 40 5.21 10.22 -4.61
C PRO A 40 5.52 11.25 -3.52
N GLY A 41 6.37 10.88 -2.55
CA GLY A 41 6.90 11.81 -1.56
C GLY A 41 8.20 12.46 -2.04
N ASN A 42 8.69 13.45 -1.29
CA ASN A 42 9.92 14.19 -1.63
C ASN A 42 11.20 13.34 -1.59
N ARG A 43 11.20 12.22 -0.86
CA ARG A 43 12.36 11.31 -0.74
C ARG A 43 12.01 9.84 -0.99
N PHE A 44 10.80 9.44 -0.63
CA PHE A 44 10.30 8.08 -0.76
C PHE A 44 8.90 8.09 -1.34
N VAL A 45 8.53 7.00 -2.00
CA VAL A 45 7.15 6.79 -2.37
C VAL A 45 6.42 6.11 -1.22
N MET A 46 5.20 6.57 -0.96
CA MET A 46 4.39 6.12 0.16
C MET A 46 3.14 5.43 -0.40
N ALA A 47 2.76 4.30 0.18
CA ALA A 47 1.52 3.60 -0.14
C ALA A 47 0.57 3.66 1.06
N ALA A 48 -0.69 3.99 0.80
CA ALA A 48 -1.74 3.84 1.80
C ALA A 48 -2.32 2.43 1.63
N VAL A 49 -2.22 1.61 2.68
CA VAL A 49 -2.68 0.22 2.70
C VAL A 49 -3.82 0.06 3.69
N THR A 50 -4.92 -0.53 3.24
CA THR A 50 -6.04 -0.91 4.10
C THR A 50 -5.85 -2.37 4.50
N PHE A 51 -5.43 -2.62 5.74
CA PHE A 51 -5.28 -3.96 6.29
C PHE A 51 -6.64 -4.48 6.76
N GLU A 52 -6.92 -5.77 6.51
CA GLU A 52 -8.22 -6.39 6.81
C GLU A 52 -8.59 -6.33 8.30
N ASP A 53 -7.60 -6.26 9.18
CA ASP A 53 -7.73 -6.35 10.63
C ASP A 53 -7.54 -4.99 11.35
N SER A 54 -7.62 -3.88 10.61
CA SER A 54 -7.44 -2.55 11.17
C SER A 54 -8.74 -1.76 11.20
N GLU A 55 -9.11 -1.24 12.38
CA GLU A 55 -10.19 -0.26 12.51
C GLU A 55 -9.87 1.09 11.84
N ARG A 56 -8.60 1.33 11.50
CA ARG A 56 -8.18 2.53 10.79
C ARG A 56 -8.57 2.44 9.33
N ARG A 57 -9.01 3.57 8.78
CA ARG A 57 -9.40 3.70 7.37
C ARG A 57 -8.28 3.30 6.39
N TRP A 58 -7.03 3.54 6.76
CA TRP A 58 -5.82 3.09 6.05
C TRP A 58 -4.57 3.36 6.90
N THR A 59 -3.50 2.61 6.64
CA THR A 59 -2.17 2.77 7.24
C THR A 59 -1.20 3.19 6.15
N MET A 60 -0.46 4.28 6.37
CA MET A 60 0.60 4.69 5.47
C MET A 60 1.81 3.78 5.67
N VAL A 61 2.39 3.26 4.58
CA VAL A 61 3.60 2.44 4.58
C VAL A 61 4.62 2.99 3.59
N TYR A 62 5.89 2.99 4.01
CA TYR A 62 7.01 3.63 3.33
C TYR A 62 8.33 3.16 3.95
N GLU A 63 9.44 3.27 3.21
CA GLU A 63 10.86 3.11 3.61
C GLU A 63 11.21 2.15 4.78
N VAL A 64 10.72 2.45 5.98
CA VAL A 64 10.83 1.64 7.19
C VAL A 64 10.00 0.36 7.17
N ASP A 65 9.13 0.18 6.16
CA ASP A 65 8.27 -0.98 5.98
C ASP A 65 8.70 -1.84 4.81
N GLU A 66 8.73 -3.16 5.03
CA GLU A 66 8.95 -4.17 4.00
C GLU A 66 7.61 -4.81 3.62
N LEU A 67 7.23 -4.68 2.36
CA LEU A 67 6.00 -5.26 1.82
C LEU A 67 6.32 -6.40 0.87
N GLU A 68 5.54 -7.47 0.94
CA GLU A 68 5.54 -8.52 -0.06
C GLU A 68 4.29 -8.38 -0.92
N LEU A 69 4.47 -8.37 -2.25
CA LEU A 69 3.36 -8.41 -3.18
C LEU A 69 2.76 -9.83 -3.14
N VAL A 70 1.50 -9.93 -2.74
CA VAL A 70 0.75 -11.19 -2.69
C VAL A 70 0.01 -11.40 -4.01
N GLU A 71 -0.68 -10.36 -4.50
CA GLU A 71 -1.46 -10.42 -5.73
C GLU A 71 -1.49 -9.04 -6.40
N ARG A 72 -1.32 -9.00 -7.74
CA ARG A 72 -1.49 -7.76 -8.50
C ARG A 72 -2.94 -7.53 -8.86
N TYR A 73 -3.44 -6.34 -8.58
CA TYR A 73 -4.81 -5.92 -8.91
C TYR A 73 -5.92 -6.85 -8.36
N GLY A 74 -5.65 -7.61 -7.29
CA GLY A 74 -6.61 -8.55 -6.69
C GLY A 74 -7.90 -7.86 -6.24
N HIS A 75 -7.81 -6.58 -5.88
CA HIS A 75 -8.98 -5.70 -5.81
C HIS A 75 -9.02 -4.81 -7.05
N GLY A 76 -9.80 -5.23 -8.05
CA GLY A 76 -10.12 -4.40 -9.21
C GLY A 76 -10.60 -3.03 -8.74
N VAL A 77 -9.81 -1.99 -9.03
CA VAL A 77 -10.15 -0.61 -8.69
C VAL A 77 -11.44 -0.27 -9.43
N LYS A 78 -12.59 -0.39 -8.77
CA LYS A 78 -13.84 0.14 -9.32
C LYS A 78 -13.66 1.65 -9.37
N PHE A 79 -13.33 2.17 -10.55
CA PHE A 79 -13.41 3.59 -10.82
C PHE A 79 -14.81 4.03 -10.36
N LEU A 80 -14.88 4.79 -9.28
CA LEU A 80 -16.09 5.48 -8.86
C LEU A 80 -16.39 6.48 -9.97
N GLY A 81 -17.17 6.03 -10.95
CA GLY A 81 -17.52 6.80 -12.13
C GLY A 81 -17.97 8.19 -11.72
N ARG A 82 -17.33 9.20 -12.31
CA ARG A 82 -17.79 10.59 -12.27
C ARG A 82 -19.28 10.57 -12.60
N LYS A 83 -20.15 10.94 -11.64
CA LYS A 83 -21.55 11.23 -11.98
C LYS A 83 -21.53 12.33 -13.04
N LYS A 84 -22.15 12.06 -14.19
CA LYS A 84 -22.46 13.06 -15.22
C LYS A 84 -23.31 14.16 -14.62
#